data_AF-A0AAW6LUD2-F1
#
_entry.id   AF-A0AAW6LUD2-F1
#
_cell.length_a   1.000
_cell.length_b   1.000
_cell.length_c   1.000
_cell.angle_alpha   90.00
_cell.angle_beta   90.00
_cell.angle_gamma   90.00
#
_symmetry.space_group_name_H-M   'P 1'
#
loop_
_entity.id
_entity.type
_entity.pdbx_description
1 polymer ?
#
loop_
_entity_poly.entity_id
_entity_poly.type
_entity_poly.pdbx_seq_one_letter_code
_entity_poly.pdbx_strand_id
1 'polypeptide(L)'
;MKYVPATIPADLAQTRVGILWAAANIAVEEPDIDDAIAEAARRAGILGEMSYRDAETSAVTVAQARVPSAPLNPQWPSARWNTWQDAIDEVWPILADAAAKQQGSDDLKIGLVPGRWEA
;
A
#
# COMPACT_ATOMS: atom_id res chain seq x y z
N MET A 1 -4.26 -2.03 21.30
CA MET A 1 -4.35 -1.53 19.93
C MET A 1 -5.09 -2.51 19.04
N LYS A 2 -6.17 -2.06 18.42
CA LYS A 2 -7.00 -2.82 17.49
C LYS A 2 -6.85 -2.21 16.09
N TYR A 3 -6.62 -3.04 15.08
CA TYR A 3 -6.66 -2.59 13.70
C TYR A 3 -8.10 -2.44 13.22
N VAL A 4 -8.40 -1.33 12.54
CA VAL A 4 -9.63 -1.10 11.81
C VAL A 4 -9.27 -0.94 10.32
N PRO A 5 -9.63 -1.91 9.46
CA PRO A 5 -9.32 -1.86 8.03
C PRO A 5 -9.94 -0.66 7.32
N ALA A 6 -9.27 -0.21 6.26
CA ALA A 6 -9.83 0.79 5.37
C ALA A 6 -11.07 0.25 4.64
N THR A 7 -12.10 1.08 4.49
CA THR A 7 -13.24 0.81 3.62
C THR A 7 -13.02 1.51 2.29
N ILE A 8 -12.93 0.74 1.21
CA ILE A 8 -12.57 1.24 -0.12
C ILE A 8 -13.78 1.09 -1.06
N PRO A 9 -14.39 2.20 -1.52
CA PRO A 9 -15.45 2.18 -2.52
C PRO A 9 -15.02 1.49 -3.82
N ALA A 10 -15.97 0.84 -4.50
CA ALA A 10 -15.70 0.15 -5.77
C ALA A 10 -15.08 1.08 -6.83
N ASP A 11 -15.54 2.34 -6.89
CA ASP A 11 -15.03 3.36 -7.81
C ASP A 11 -13.56 3.71 -7.57
N LEU A 12 -13.06 3.48 -6.34
CA LEU A 12 -11.66 3.69 -5.98
C LEU A 12 -10.83 2.41 -6.03
N ALA A 13 -11.43 1.23 -6.14
CA ALA A 13 -10.74 -0.05 -5.98
C ALA A 13 -9.56 -0.23 -6.95
N GLN A 14 -9.67 0.29 -8.17
CA GLN A 14 -8.61 0.23 -9.19
C GLN A 14 -7.74 1.49 -9.28
N THR A 15 -7.94 2.45 -8.36
CA THR A 15 -7.15 3.68 -8.30
C THR A 15 -5.92 3.49 -7.43
N ARG A 16 -4.94 4.38 -7.58
CA ARG A 16 -3.72 4.38 -6.76
C ARG A 16 -4.02 4.42 -5.25
N VAL A 17 -4.96 5.28 -4.83
CA VAL A 17 -5.36 5.40 -3.40
C VAL A 17 -6.04 4.14 -2.89
N GLY A 18 -6.94 3.54 -3.69
CA GLY A 18 -7.62 2.29 -3.32
C GLY A 18 -6.66 1.11 -3.23
N ILE A 19 -5.73 0.98 -4.19
CA ILE A 19 -4.70 -0.06 -4.16
C ILE A 19 -3.82 0.07 -2.91
N LEU A 20 -3.38 1.28 -2.55
CA LEU A 20 -2.53 1.50 -1.38
C LEU A 20 -3.26 1.22 -0.06
N TRP A 21 -4.52 1.62 0.08
CA TRP A 21 -5.32 1.28 1.27
C TRP A 21 -5.62 -0.23 1.35
N ALA A 22 -5.88 -0.89 0.22
CA ALA A 22 -6.09 -2.33 0.17
C ALA A 22 -4.81 -3.08 0.54
N ALA A 23 -3.65 -2.64 0.03
CA ALA A 23 -2.36 -3.18 0.39
C ALA A 23 -2.06 -3.00 1.88
N ALA A 24 -2.40 -1.84 2.46
CA ALA A 24 -2.27 -1.62 3.91
C ALA A 24 -3.14 -2.61 4.72
N ASN A 25 -4.38 -2.89 4.28
CA ASN A 25 -5.21 -3.92 4.91
C ASN A 25 -4.54 -5.30 4.83
N ILE A 26 -4.09 -5.71 3.64
CA ILE A 26 -3.44 -7.01 3.40
C ILE A 26 -2.18 -7.15 4.26
N ALA A 27 -1.35 -6.12 4.36
CA ALA A 27 -0.12 -6.17 5.17
C ALA A 27 -0.36 -6.44 6.66
N VAL A 28 -1.55 -6.10 7.18
CA VAL A 28 -1.90 -6.36 8.60
C VAL A 28 -2.68 -7.66 8.75
N GLU A 29 -3.62 -7.94 7.84
CA GLU A 29 -4.54 -9.08 7.96
C GLU A 29 -3.93 -10.39 7.43
N GLU A 30 -3.00 -10.29 6.47
CA GLU A 30 -2.38 -11.41 5.76
C GLU A 30 -0.86 -11.18 5.63
N PRO A 31 -0.11 -11.21 6.74
CA PRO A 31 1.32 -10.88 6.76
C PRO A 31 2.20 -11.85 5.95
N ASP A 32 1.68 -13.02 5.58
CA ASP A 32 2.38 -14.00 4.74
C ASP A 32 2.40 -13.62 3.25
N ILE A 33 1.73 -12.54 2.85
CA ILE A 33 1.74 -12.04 1.47
C ILE A 33 2.97 -11.14 1.24
N ASP A 34 3.93 -11.62 0.45
CA ASP A 34 5.21 -10.93 0.17
C ASP A 34 5.08 -9.61 -0.60
N ASP A 35 4.00 -9.43 -1.39
CA ASP A 35 3.74 -8.21 -2.16
C ASP A 35 2.27 -7.77 -2.01
N ALA A 36 2.01 -6.99 -0.95
CA ALA A 36 0.66 -6.54 -0.65
C ALA A 36 0.08 -5.62 -1.73
N ILE A 37 0.91 -4.88 -2.49
CA ILE A 37 0.45 -4.01 -3.58
C ILE A 37 0.04 -4.82 -4.80
N ALA A 38 0.87 -5.79 -5.20
CA ALA A 38 0.51 -6.70 -6.29
C ALA A 38 -0.75 -7.51 -5.96
N GLU A 39 -0.87 -8.00 -4.73
CA GLU A 39 -2.04 -8.75 -4.29
C GLU A 39 -3.30 -7.86 -4.23
N ALA A 40 -3.19 -6.62 -3.75
CA ALA A 40 -4.29 -5.65 -3.80
C ALA A 40 -4.76 -5.39 -5.24
N ALA A 41 -3.83 -5.15 -6.16
CA ALA A 41 -4.13 -4.92 -7.57
C ALA A 41 -4.81 -6.16 -8.20
N ARG A 42 -4.31 -7.36 -7.90
CA ARG A 42 -4.89 -8.63 -8.35
C ARG A 42 -6.34 -8.78 -7.87
N ARG A 43 -6.62 -8.51 -6.60
CA ARG A 43 -7.98 -8.58 -6.02
C ARG A 43 -8.93 -7.53 -6.60
N ALA A 44 -8.40 -6.36 -6.98
CA ALA A 44 -9.15 -5.32 -7.68
C ALA A 44 -9.40 -5.64 -9.16
N GLY A 45 -8.87 -6.75 -9.69
CA GLY A 45 -9.04 -7.14 -11.09
C GLY A 45 -8.14 -6.38 -12.06
N ILE A 46 -7.09 -5.72 -11.57
CA ILE A 46 -6.10 -5.05 -12.41
C ILE A 46 -5.20 -6.10 -13.05
N LEU A 47 -5.18 -6.14 -14.38
CA LEU A 47 -4.35 -7.07 -15.14
C LEU A 47 -3.03 -6.41 -15.55
N GLY A 48 -1.93 -7.12 -15.30
CA GLY A 48 -0.57 -6.73 -15.70
C GLY A 48 0.14 -5.80 -14.71
N GLU A 49 1.44 -6.05 -14.51
CA GLU A 49 2.26 -5.34 -13.52
C GLU A 49 2.37 -3.83 -13.75
N MET A 50 2.34 -3.40 -15.01
CA MET A 50 2.46 -1.98 -15.36
C MET A 50 1.30 -1.13 -14.84
N SER A 51 0.16 -1.77 -14.57
CA SER A 51 -1.09 -1.10 -14.23
C SER A 51 -1.17 -0.63 -12.77
N TYR A 52 -0.26 -1.09 -11.89
CA TYR A 52 -0.16 -0.65 -10.48
C TYR A 52 1.23 -0.13 -10.08
N ARG A 53 2.15 0.02 -11.06
CA ARG A 53 3.50 0.61 -10.89
C ARG A 53 3.49 1.97 -10.18
N ASP A 54 2.44 2.75 -10.42
CA ASP A 54 2.25 4.06 -9.81
C ASP A 54 2.00 3.98 -8.30
N ALA A 55 1.31 2.94 -7.83
CA ALA A 55 1.14 2.65 -6.41
C ALA A 55 2.46 2.18 -5.80
N GLU A 56 3.19 1.26 -6.46
CA GLU A 56 4.53 0.84 -6.02
C GLU A 56 5.46 2.05 -5.86
N THR A 57 5.54 2.92 -6.88
CA THR A 57 6.39 4.12 -6.88
C THR A 57 6.07 5.04 -5.70
N SER A 58 4.78 5.19 -5.37
CA SER A 58 4.35 6.02 -4.25
C SER A 58 4.80 5.41 -2.91
N ALA A 59 4.59 4.10 -2.72
CA ALA A 59 5.01 3.38 -1.52
C ALA A 59 6.53 3.39 -1.35
N VAL A 60 7.28 3.09 -2.40
CA VAL A 60 8.76 3.12 -2.41
C VAL A 60 9.29 4.52 -2.10
N THR A 61 8.67 5.58 -2.65
CA THR A 61 9.06 6.97 -2.33
C THR A 61 8.90 7.28 -0.84
N VAL A 62 7.81 6.81 -0.23
CA VAL A 62 7.60 6.96 1.22
C VAL A 62 8.58 6.12 2.02
N ALA A 63 8.82 4.88 1.60
CA ALA A 63 9.76 3.96 2.25
C ALA A 63 11.19 4.52 2.24
N GLN A 64 11.66 5.02 1.10
CA GLN A 64 12.97 5.67 0.96
C GLN A 64 13.11 6.88 1.88
N ALA A 65 12.07 7.71 2.01
CA ALA A 65 12.11 8.87 2.88
C ALA A 65 12.09 8.50 4.37
N ARG A 66 11.35 7.45 4.74
CA ARG A 66 11.18 7.01 6.13
C ARG A 66 12.32 6.13 6.63
N VAL A 67 12.82 5.24 5.77
CA VAL A 67 13.86 4.24 6.08
C VAL A 67 14.95 4.26 5.00
N PRO A 68 15.72 5.36 4.87
CA PRO A 68 16.72 5.52 3.80
C PRO A 68 17.87 4.51 3.84
N SER A 69 18.05 3.80 4.96
CA SER A 69 19.08 2.77 5.15
C SER A 69 18.49 1.37 5.28
N ALA A 70 17.30 1.13 4.71
CA ALA A 70 16.70 -0.19 4.68
C ALA A 70 17.67 -1.23 4.08
N PRO A 71 17.83 -2.42 4.68
CA PRO A 71 18.76 -3.46 4.23
C PRO A 71 18.19 -4.23 3.03
N LEU A 72 17.92 -3.54 1.93
CA LEU A 72 17.33 -4.14 0.73
C LEU A 72 18.23 -5.26 0.17
N ASN A 73 17.61 -6.33 -0.31
CA ASN A 73 18.33 -7.35 -1.08
C ASN A 73 18.84 -6.73 -2.40
N PRO A 74 20.17 -6.65 -2.63
CA PRO A 74 20.72 -6.00 -3.82
C PRO A 74 20.47 -6.80 -5.12
N GLN A 75 20.02 -8.05 -5.01
CA GLN A 75 19.65 -8.87 -6.17
C GLN A 75 18.24 -8.54 -6.68
N TRP A 76 17.42 -7.86 -5.87
CA TRP A 76 16.05 -7.52 -6.21
C TRP A 76 15.92 -6.04 -6.59
N PRO A 77 15.02 -5.67 -7.52
CA PRO A 77 14.91 -4.29 -7.95
C PRO A 77 14.36 -3.41 -6.83
N SER A 78 15.13 -2.40 -6.39
CA SER A 78 14.74 -1.46 -5.33
C SER A 78 13.56 -0.54 -5.71
N ALA A 79 13.14 -0.55 -6.97
CA ALA A 79 11.93 0.15 -7.41
C ALA A 79 10.64 -0.65 -7.19
N ARG A 80 10.74 -1.93 -6.78
CA ARG A 80 9.58 -2.80 -6.52
C ARG A 80 9.23 -2.82 -5.05
N TRP A 81 7.94 -2.85 -4.76
CA TRP A 81 7.47 -2.80 -3.38
C TRP A 81 7.86 -4.03 -2.57
N ASN A 82 7.79 -5.23 -3.15
CA ASN A 82 8.17 -6.48 -2.49
C ASN A 82 9.61 -6.44 -1.93
N THR A 83 10.56 -5.80 -2.63
CA THR A 83 11.94 -5.61 -2.14
C THR A 83 12.00 -4.79 -0.85
N TRP A 84 11.10 -3.83 -0.69
CA TRP A 84 11.03 -3.01 0.51
C TRP A 84 10.25 -3.71 1.61
N GLN A 85 9.12 -4.35 1.28
CA GLN A 85 8.27 -5.05 2.23
C GLN A 85 9.04 -6.17 2.96
N ASP A 86 9.92 -6.88 2.27
CA ASP A 86 10.82 -7.89 2.87
C ASP A 86 11.86 -7.28 3.83
N ALA A 87 12.24 -6.02 3.63
CA ALA A 87 13.37 -5.39 4.31
C ALA A 87 12.96 -4.47 5.48
N ILE A 88 11.67 -4.23 5.71
CA ILE A 88 11.20 -3.22 6.68
C ILE A 88 10.09 -3.76 7.58
N ASP A 89 10.13 -3.39 8.86
CA ASP A 89 9.08 -3.77 9.83
C ASP A 89 7.85 -2.85 9.75
N GLU A 90 8.02 -1.58 9.32
CA GLU A 90 6.97 -0.55 9.28
C GLU A 90 6.15 -0.57 7.97
N VAL A 91 5.71 -1.75 7.53
CA VAL A 91 4.96 -1.93 6.27
C VAL A 91 3.66 -1.11 6.26
N TRP A 92 2.81 -1.25 7.29
CA TRP A 92 1.52 -0.57 7.35
C TRP A 92 1.65 0.97 7.38
N PRO A 93 2.48 1.58 8.24
CA PRO A 93 2.65 3.05 8.24
C PRO A 93 3.06 3.61 6.88
N ILE A 94 3.94 2.91 6.15
CA ILE A 94 4.42 3.36 4.84
C ILE A 94 3.30 3.31 3.80
N LEU A 95 2.54 2.22 3.75
CA LEU A 95 1.42 2.08 2.82
C LEU A 95 0.28 3.06 3.13
N ALA A 96 -0.03 3.25 4.42
CA ALA A 96 -1.04 4.22 4.87
C ALA A 96 -0.62 5.67 4.56
N ASP A 97 0.64 6.04 4.80
CA ASP A 97 1.16 7.37 4.45
C ASP A 97 1.16 7.60 2.93
N ALA A 98 1.53 6.58 2.15
CA ALA A 98 1.47 6.64 0.70
C ALA A 98 0.02 6.84 0.23
N ALA A 99 -0.94 6.09 0.78
CA ALA A 99 -2.36 6.23 0.46
C ALA A 99 -2.87 7.64 0.80
N ALA A 100 -2.59 8.11 2.01
CA ALA A 100 -3.02 9.43 2.48
C ALA A 100 -2.48 10.58 1.62
N LYS A 101 -1.25 10.47 1.09
CA LYS A 101 -0.67 11.46 0.16
C LYS A 101 -1.38 11.51 -1.20
N GLN A 102 -2.01 10.42 -1.62
CA GLN A 102 -2.76 10.36 -2.88
C GLN A 102 -4.25 10.68 -2.70
N GLN A 103 -4.73 10.65 -1.45
CA GLN A 103 -6.14 10.82 -1.13
C GLN A 103 -6.59 12.27 -1.37
N GLY A 104 -7.62 12.42 -2.20
CA GLY A 104 -8.33 13.67 -2.41
C GLY A 104 -9.42 13.90 -1.36
N SER A 105 -9.88 15.15 -1.22
CA SER A 105 -11.00 15.49 -0.35
C SER A 105 -12.35 14.92 -0.83
N ASP A 106 -12.46 14.61 -2.12
CA ASP A 106 -13.65 14.00 -2.71
C ASP A 106 -13.73 12.48 -2.46
N ASP A 107 -12.60 11.80 -2.23
CA ASP A 107 -12.57 10.35 -1.95
C ASP A 107 -13.37 10.00 -0.68
N LEU A 108 -13.25 10.84 0.34
CA LEU A 108 -14.01 10.71 1.59
C LEU A 108 -15.52 10.89 1.36
N LYS A 109 -15.91 11.76 0.43
CA LYS A 109 -17.32 12.03 0.12
C LYS A 109 -17.98 10.87 -0.60
N ILE A 110 -17.22 10.10 -1.37
CA ILE A 110 -17.69 8.88 -2.05
C ILE A 110 -17.54 7.61 -1.20
N GLY A 111 -17.18 7.76 0.08
CA GLY A 111 -17.23 6.69 1.07
C GLY A 111 -15.89 6.01 1.39
N LEU A 112 -14.76 6.56 0.95
CA LEU A 112 -13.47 6.10 1.44
C LEU A 112 -13.36 6.35 2.94
N VAL A 113 -13.07 5.30 3.71
CA VAL A 113 -12.73 5.40 5.13
C VAL A 113 -11.31 4.88 5.33
N PRO A 114 -10.35 5.74 5.70
CA PRO A 114 -8.97 5.34 6.00
C PRO A 114 -8.88 4.24 7.07
N GLY A 115 -7.95 3.31 6.85
CA GLY A 115 -7.58 2.33 7.87
C GLY A 115 -6.85 3.01 9.02
N ARG A 116 -6.98 2.47 10.24
CA ARG A 116 -6.37 3.08 11.44
C ARG A 116 -6.13 2.07 12.56
N TRP A 117 -5.25 2.43 13.47
CA TRP A 117 -5.09 1.79 14.77
C TRP A 117 -5.88 2.54 15.82
N GLU A 118 -6.71 1.84 16.58
CA GLU A 118 -7.41 2.36 17.75
C GLU A 118 -6.69 1.90 19.02
N ALA A 119 -6.59 2.78 20.02
CA ALA A 119 -5.88 2.54 21.28
C ALA A 119 -6.49 1.36 22.07
#